data_AF-A0AA88N0G6-F1
#
_entry.id   AF-A0AA88N0G6-F1
#
_cell.length_a   1.000
_cell.length_b   1.000
_cell.length_c   1.000
_cell.angle_alpha   90.00
_cell.angle_beta   90.00
_cell.angle_gamma   90.00
#
_symmetry.space_group_name_H-M   'P 1'
#
loop_
_entity.id
_entity.type
_entity.pdbx_description
1 polymer ?
#
loop_
_entity_poly.entity_id
_entity_poly.type
_entity_poly.pdbx_seq_one_letter_code
_entity_poly.pdbx_strand_id
1 'polypeptide(L)'
;MDERVYDQFGRAFSNEKTFGLSKAEQVIIQQCVRRQEHRRNCFHKTKMVGTKILLALFFGDLLMETLSENCSPAFQVIINSTNPSPKEGDDITLSCVHNISNGSLTFSWKKDGQMMSTSQNTSELVLTKVLSDNSGSYSCVVNSTYDSCESPPYSVIIENQSVIILVICGVSALLLILIMGLAMKFKLKRDNDKHKERRKQRVQGGQSGSPAQFASRES
;
A
#
# COMPACT_ATOMS: atom_id res chain seq x y z
N MET A 1 -22.14 15.65 12.65
CA MET A 1 -23.13 15.74 11.56
C MET A 1 -23.30 17.21 11.26
N ASP A 2 -22.68 17.67 10.17
CA ASP A 2 -22.61 19.08 9.73
C ASP A 2 -24.01 19.62 9.34
N GLU A 3 -24.33 20.87 9.70
CA GLU A 3 -25.53 21.60 9.29
C GLU A 3 -25.73 21.64 7.77
N ARG A 4 -24.65 21.51 6.99
CA ARG A 4 -24.72 21.47 5.51
C ARG A 4 -25.14 20.11 4.95
N VAL A 5 -24.89 19.01 5.67
CA VAL A 5 -25.42 17.67 5.30
C VAL A 5 -26.92 17.63 5.52
N TYR A 6 -27.41 18.32 6.55
CA TYR A 6 -28.84 18.55 6.77
C TYR A 6 -29.50 19.37 5.67
N ASP A 7 -28.81 20.39 5.18
CA ASP A 7 -29.31 21.23 4.11
C ASP A 7 -29.26 20.52 2.74
N GLN A 8 -28.28 19.64 2.50
CA GLN A 8 -28.24 18.77 1.32
C GLN A 8 -29.29 17.65 1.35
N PHE A 9 -29.46 16.95 2.47
CA PHE A 9 -30.55 15.97 2.65
C PHE A 9 -31.92 16.65 2.58
N GLY A 10 -32.03 17.87 3.14
CA GLY A 10 -33.24 18.69 3.06
C GLY A 10 -33.57 19.14 1.65
N ARG A 11 -32.56 19.47 0.84
CA ARG A 11 -32.71 19.79 -0.60
C ARG A 11 -32.98 18.55 -1.45
N ALA A 12 -32.41 17.39 -1.13
CA ALA A 12 -32.69 16.11 -1.79
C ALA A 12 -34.15 15.65 -1.55
N PHE A 13 -34.68 15.84 -0.35
CA PHE A 13 -36.11 15.64 -0.06
C PHE A 13 -37.03 16.68 -0.72
N SER A 14 -36.51 17.88 -1.03
CA SER A 14 -37.29 18.96 -1.63
C SER A 14 -37.43 18.85 -3.15
N ASN A 15 -36.53 18.14 -3.83
CA ASN A 15 -36.39 18.23 -5.30
C ASN A 15 -36.87 17.00 -6.08
N GLU A 16 -37.24 15.92 -5.40
CA GLU A 16 -37.66 14.70 -6.08
C GLU A 16 -39.07 14.32 -5.63
N LYS A 17 -39.98 14.05 -6.59
CA LYS A 17 -41.35 13.58 -6.34
C LYS A 17 -41.35 12.14 -5.84
N THR A 18 -40.62 11.85 -4.77
CA THR A 18 -40.36 10.48 -4.32
C THR A 18 -41.40 10.06 -3.28
N PHE A 19 -42.05 8.93 -3.55
CA PHE A 19 -42.85 8.09 -2.63
C PHE A 19 -44.28 8.49 -2.22
N GLY A 20 -44.87 9.55 -2.76
CA GLY A 20 -46.31 9.82 -2.55
C GLY A 20 -46.69 10.20 -1.11
N LEU A 21 -45.75 10.76 -0.34
CA LEU A 21 -45.97 11.30 0.99
C LEU A 21 -46.68 12.66 0.92
N SER A 22 -47.56 12.93 1.88
CA SER A 22 -48.27 14.21 1.98
C SER A 22 -47.35 15.34 2.44
N LYS A 23 -47.69 16.60 2.12
CA LYS A 23 -46.93 17.78 2.57
C LYS A 23 -46.77 17.84 4.10
N ALA A 24 -47.74 17.33 4.85
CA ALA A 24 -47.67 17.29 6.31
C ALA A 24 -46.60 16.28 6.81
N GLU A 25 -46.44 15.14 6.15
CA GLU A 25 -45.45 14.12 6.52
C GLU A 25 -44.02 14.59 6.22
N GLN A 26 -43.82 15.33 5.12
CA GLN A 26 -42.52 15.94 4.79
C GLN A 26 -42.07 16.98 5.83
N VAL A 27 -43.02 17.78 6.35
CA VAL A 27 -42.76 18.77 7.41
C VAL A 27 -42.34 18.07 8.71
N ILE A 28 -42.96 16.94 9.06
CA ILE A 28 -42.64 16.18 10.28
C ILE A 28 -41.23 15.57 10.21
N ILE A 29 -40.84 15.04 9.04
CA ILE A 29 -39.50 14.48 8.82
C ILE A 29 -38.44 15.60 8.92
N GLN A 30 -38.68 16.75 8.28
CA GLN A 30 -37.84 17.95 8.41
C GLN A 30 -37.70 18.43 9.86
N GLN A 31 -38.77 18.35 10.65
CA GLN A 31 -38.76 18.76 12.06
C GLN A 31 -38.00 17.78 12.99
N CYS A 32 -38.07 16.44 12.80
CA CYS A 32 -37.25 15.47 13.59
C CYS A 32 -35.76 15.62 13.25
N VAL A 33 -35.45 15.95 11.99
CA VAL A 33 -34.08 16.11 11.46
C VAL A 33 -33.40 17.36 12.03
N ARG A 34 -34.09 18.50 12.16
CA ARG A 34 -33.52 19.76 12.71
C ARG A 34 -33.26 19.76 14.22
N ARG A 35 -33.84 18.87 15.01
CA ARG A 35 -33.82 18.95 16.48
C ARG A 35 -32.96 17.84 17.10
N GLN A 36 -31.66 17.87 16.77
CA GLN A 36 -30.61 17.04 17.37
C GLN A 36 -30.48 17.28 18.87
N GLU A 37 -31.33 16.62 19.68
CA GLU A 37 -31.06 16.43 21.10
C GLU A 37 -31.34 14.96 21.47
N HIS A 38 -30.24 14.23 21.71
CA HIS A 38 -30.12 12.84 22.16
C HIS A 38 -30.78 11.73 21.32
N ARG A 39 -29.92 10.96 20.62
CA ARG A 39 -30.22 9.62 20.10
C ARG A 39 -30.90 8.76 21.17
N ARG A 40 -32.21 8.51 21.00
CA ARG A 40 -32.95 7.24 21.24
C ARG A 40 -34.48 7.38 21.29
N ASN A 41 -35.08 8.58 21.19
CA ASN A 41 -36.53 8.76 21.37
C ASN A 41 -37.41 9.17 20.14
N CYS A 42 -36.90 9.46 18.92
CA CYS A 42 -37.79 9.71 17.74
C CYS A 42 -38.58 8.43 17.33
N PHE A 43 -38.13 7.21 17.70
CA PHE A 43 -38.77 5.97 17.23
C PHE A 43 -40.07 5.59 17.95
N HIS A 44 -40.33 6.15 19.13
CA HIS A 44 -41.47 5.69 19.96
C HIS A 44 -42.77 6.51 19.77
N LYS A 45 -42.72 7.62 19.03
CA LYS A 45 -43.86 8.55 18.87
C LYS A 45 -44.58 8.45 17.52
N THR A 46 -44.02 7.73 16.55
CA THR A 46 -44.64 7.44 15.25
C THR A 46 -45.19 6.01 15.23
N LYS A 47 -46.29 5.75 15.94
CA LYS A 47 -47.14 4.60 15.59
C LYS A 47 -47.68 4.88 14.19
N MET A 48 -47.29 4.04 13.22
CA MET A 48 -47.58 4.12 11.78
C MET A 48 -46.71 5.09 10.98
N VAL A 49 -45.56 4.62 10.49
CA VAL A 49 -45.18 4.88 9.09
C VAL A 49 -44.51 3.61 8.55
N GLY A 50 -45.08 3.06 7.48
CA GLY A 50 -44.91 1.67 7.06
C GLY A 50 -43.53 1.27 6.53
N THR A 51 -43.47 0.00 6.14
CA THR A 51 -42.36 -0.80 5.57
C THR A 51 -41.47 -0.10 4.52
N LYS A 52 -41.89 1.05 3.98
CA LYS A 52 -41.15 1.88 3.02
C LYS A 52 -40.04 2.73 3.67
N ILE A 53 -40.23 3.23 4.91
CA ILE A 53 -39.16 3.97 5.62
C ILE A 53 -38.04 3.03 6.07
N LEU A 54 -38.39 1.80 6.46
CA LEU A 54 -37.39 0.80 6.85
C LEU A 54 -36.48 0.43 5.66
N LEU A 55 -37.03 0.37 4.43
CA LEU A 55 -36.25 0.19 3.20
C LEU A 55 -35.35 1.39 2.88
N ALA A 56 -35.81 2.62 3.11
CA ALA A 56 -35.00 3.82 2.89
C ALA A 56 -33.80 3.91 3.88
N LEU A 57 -33.98 3.42 5.11
CA LEU A 57 -32.90 3.32 6.09
C LEU A 57 -31.96 2.15 5.76
N PHE A 58 -32.48 0.97 5.41
CA PHE A 58 -31.66 -0.20 5.00
C PHE A 58 -30.88 0.03 3.69
N PHE A 59 -31.43 0.72 2.70
CA PHE A 59 -30.71 1.09 1.47
C PHE A 59 -29.76 2.28 1.68
N GLY A 60 -30.04 3.16 2.64
CA GLY A 60 -29.11 4.22 3.05
C GLY A 60 -27.87 3.66 3.77
N ASP A 61 -28.04 2.60 4.57
CA ASP A 61 -26.95 1.91 5.25
C ASP A 61 -26.08 1.06 4.29
N LEU A 62 -26.63 0.59 3.16
CA LEU A 62 -25.88 -0.18 2.15
C LEU A 62 -25.00 0.68 1.21
N LEU A 63 -25.04 2.01 1.36
CA LEU A 63 -24.12 2.97 0.74
C LEU A 63 -23.21 3.67 1.77
N MET A 64 -23.09 3.13 2.99
CA MET A 64 -22.09 3.58 3.99
C MET A 64 -20.71 2.92 3.74
N GLU A 65 -20.27 2.84 2.49
CA GLU A 65 -18.89 2.51 2.16
C GLU A 65 -18.31 3.71 1.42
N THR A 66 -17.35 4.39 2.06
CA THR A 66 -16.55 5.53 1.53
C THR A 66 -17.09 6.95 1.73
N LEU A 67 -17.47 7.34 2.96
CA LEU A 67 -17.30 8.75 3.34
C LEU A 67 -15.85 8.95 3.79
N SER A 68 -14.95 9.13 2.82
CA SER A 68 -13.87 10.07 3.05
C SER A 68 -14.55 11.44 3.14
N GLU A 69 -14.52 12.00 4.34
CA GLU A 69 -15.01 13.33 4.69
C GLU A 69 -14.12 14.35 3.96
N ASN A 70 -14.23 14.40 2.64
CA ASN A 70 -13.42 15.25 1.80
C ASN A 70 -13.96 16.67 1.91
N CYS A 71 -13.02 17.62 2.00
CA CYS A 71 -13.29 19.05 1.95
C CYS A 71 -14.32 19.41 0.86
N SER A 72 -15.15 20.43 1.13
CA SER A 72 -15.94 21.10 0.09
C SER A 72 -15.04 21.42 -1.11
N PRO A 73 -15.49 21.29 -2.37
CA PRO A 73 -14.65 21.47 -3.55
C PRO A 73 -13.97 22.85 -3.68
N ALA A 74 -14.37 23.83 -2.87
CA ALA A 74 -13.70 25.13 -2.78
C ALA A 74 -12.44 25.12 -1.88
N PHE A 75 -12.31 24.14 -0.98
CA PHE A 75 -11.17 23.97 -0.09
C PHE A 75 -10.30 22.81 -0.56
N GLN A 76 -9.02 23.09 -0.77
CA GLN A 76 -8.01 22.13 -1.19
C GLN A 76 -7.03 21.92 -0.04
N VAL A 77 -6.83 20.66 0.34
CA VAL A 77 -5.80 20.22 1.27
C VAL A 77 -5.02 19.10 0.59
N ILE A 78 -3.71 19.28 0.47
CA ILE A 78 -2.80 18.31 -0.16
C ILE A 78 -1.53 18.15 0.68
N ILE A 79 -0.82 17.05 0.47
CA ILE A 79 0.48 16.79 1.09
C ILE A 79 1.57 17.02 0.04
N ASN A 80 2.60 17.76 0.43
CA ASN A 80 3.85 17.85 -0.31
C ASN A 80 4.94 17.09 0.46
N SER A 81 5.87 16.44 -0.25
CA SER A 81 6.99 15.72 0.35
C SER A 81 8.31 16.28 -0.13
N THR A 82 9.28 16.41 0.77
CA THR A 82 10.66 16.77 0.40
C THR A 82 11.38 15.66 -0.36
N ASN A 83 10.96 14.41 -0.20
CA ASN A 83 11.52 13.24 -0.87
C ASN A 83 10.40 12.26 -1.29
N PRO A 84 10.07 12.15 -2.59
CA PRO A 84 9.01 11.28 -3.07
C PRO A 84 9.39 9.79 -3.08
N SER A 85 10.69 9.46 -3.00
CA SER A 85 11.19 8.08 -3.03
C SER A 85 12.28 7.88 -1.96
N PRO A 86 11.91 7.92 -0.67
CA PRO A 86 12.87 7.81 0.41
C PRO A 86 13.43 6.41 0.59
N LYS A 87 14.67 6.35 1.08
CA LYS A 87 15.37 5.12 1.44
C LYS A 87 15.49 5.02 2.95
N GLU A 88 15.74 3.81 3.44
CA GLU A 88 16.00 3.63 4.87
C GLU A 88 17.17 4.50 5.35
N GLY A 89 16.95 5.24 6.43
CA GLY A 89 17.91 6.18 7.00
C GLY A 89 17.77 7.62 6.50
N ASP A 90 16.94 7.89 5.48
CA ASP A 90 16.66 9.25 5.03
C ASP A 90 15.79 10.02 6.04
N ASP A 91 15.86 11.35 5.96
CA ASP A 91 14.93 12.24 6.65
C ASP A 91 13.91 12.77 5.63
N ILE A 92 12.62 12.63 5.94
CA ILE A 92 11.53 13.15 5.09
C ILE A 92 10.67 14.13 5.87
N THR A 93 10.22 15.18 5.18
CA THR A 93 9.27 16.15 5.73
C THR A 93 8.04 16.17 4.83
N LEU A 94 6.90 15.86 5.42
CA LEU A 94 5.59 15.99 4.79
C LEU A 94 4.99 17.33 5.23
N SER A 95 4.64 18.17 4.26
CA SER A 95 4.04 19.48 4.50
C SER A 95 2.58 19.47 4.05
N CYS A 96 1.69 19.87 4.95
CA CYS A 96 0.26 20.00 4.67
C CYS A 96 -0.01 21.38 4.05
N VAL A 97 -0.33 21.39 2.76
CA VAL A 97 -0.61 22.61 1.99
C VAL A 97 -2.12 22.76 1.86
N HIS A 98 -2.63 23.95 2.21
CA HIS A 98 -4.06 24.25 2.16
C HIS A 98 -4.34 25.65 1.62
N ASN A 99 -5.52 25.86 1.06
CA ASN A 99 -6.00 27.18 0.61
C ASN A 99 -7.02 27.83 1.58
N ILE A 100 -7.18 27.28 2.78
CA ILE A 100 -8.10 27.79 3.81
C ILE A 100 -7.57 29.13 4.36
N SER A 101 -8.32 30.20 4.16
CA SER A 101 -7.87 31.58 4.39
C SER A 101 -8.15 32.16 5.78
N ASN A 102 -8.98 31.51 6.61
CA ASN A 102 -9.49 32.11 7.85
C ASN A 102 -9.46 31.17 9.07
N GLY A 103 -9.00 31.70 10.21
CA GLY A 103 -9.20 31.15 11.54
C GLY A 103 -7.95 30.61 12.23
N SER A 104 -8.10 30.23 13.50
CA SER A 104 -7.10 29.44 14.23
C SER A 104 -7.14 28.01 13.68
N LEU A 105 -6.16 27.66 12.86
CA LEU A 105 -6.05 26.33 12.27
C LEU A 105 -5.23 25.42 13.20
N THR A 106 -5.69 24.18 13.31
CA THR A 106 -4.94 23.11 13.96
C THR A 106 -4.74 21.98 12.98
N PHE A 107 -3.58 21.34 13.06
CA PHE A 107 -3.18 20.27 12.16
C PHE A 107 -3.09 18.96 12.93
N SER A 108 -3.47 17.88 12.27
CA SER A 108 -3.31 16.53 12.78
C SER A 108 -2.94 15.60 11.63
N TRP A 109 -2.17 14.57 11.94
CA TRP A 109 -1.72 13.61 10.94
C TRP A 109 -2.31 12.24 11.22
N LYS A 110 -2.68 11.54 10.15
CA LYS A 110 -3.06 10.14 10.19
C LYS A 110 -2.04 9.30 9.42
N LYS A 111 -1.70 8.14 9.97
CA LYS A 111 -0.98 7.08 9.28
C LYS A 111 -1.89 5.86 9.23
N ASP A 112 -2.14 5.35 8.02
CA ASP A 112 -2.95 4.14 7.79
C ASP A 112 -4.36 4.25 8.43
N GLY A 113 -4.93 5.46 8.42
CA GLY A 113 -6.22 5.78 9.03
C GLY A 113 -6.20 6.05 10.54
N GLN A 114 -5.06 5.85 11.22
CA GLN A 114 -4.91 6.08 12.66
C GLN A 114 -4.26 7.43 12.96
N MET A 115 -4.79 8.17 13.94
CA MET A 115 -4.25 9.46 14.37
C MET A 115 -2.86 9.30 15.00
N MET A 116 -1.92 10.15 14.57
CA MET A 116 -0.56 10.22 15.12
C MET A 116 -0.51 11.20 16.29
N SER A 117 0.01 10.76 17.43
CA SER A 117 0.17 11.61 18.62
C SER A 117 1.36 12.57 18.53
N THR A 118 2.34 12.28 17.68
CA THR A 118 3.66 12.95 17.65
C THR A 118 3.69 14.28 16.89
N SER A 119 2.68 14.62 16.09
CA SER A 119 2.64 15.82 15.25
C SER A 119 1.34 16.62 15.41
N GLN A 120 0.89 16.79 16.65
CA GLN A 120 -0.28 17.62 16.94
C GLN A 120 0.04 19.10 16.72
N ASN A 121 -0.87 19.80 16.03
CA ASN A 121 -0.83 21.23 15.74
C ASN A 121 0.33 21.72 14.87
N THR A 122 1.01 20.82 14.14
CA THR A 122 2.04 21.21 13.16
C THR A 122 1.60 20.89 11.73
N SER A 123 1.72 21.88 10.85
CA SER A 123 1.48 21.70 9.40
C SER A 123 2.54 20.82 8.75
N GLU A 124 3.64 20.56 9.45
CA GLU A 124 4.73 19.70 9.00
C GLU A 124 4.84 18.46 9.88
N LEU A 125 5.06 17.32 9.24
CA LEU A 125 5.41 16.05 9.86
C LEU A 125 6.83 15.68 9.42
N VAL A 126 7.76 15.74 10.37
CA VAL A 126 9.15 15.36 10.17
C VAL A 126 9.32 13.91 10.62
N LEU A 127 9.75 13.05 9.70
CA LEU A 127 10.12 11.67 9.98
C LEU A 127 11.63 11.56 9.78
N THR A 128 12.36 11.36 10.87
CA THR A 128 13.81 11.23 10.86
C THR A 128 14.24 9.78 10.80
N LYS A 129 15.33 9.49 10.08
CA LYS A 129 15.90 8.15 9.92
C LYS A 129 14.84 7.10 9.63
N VAL A 130 14.08 7.32 8.56
CA VAL A 130 12.93 6.49 8.25
C VAL A 130 13.31 5.04 8.01
N LEU A 131 12.45 4.11 8.43
CA LEU A 131 12.60 2.67 8.27
C LEU A 131 11.43 2.11 7.46
N SER A 132 11.53 0.87 6.99
CA SER A 132 10.44 0.21 6.25
C SER A 132 9.06 0.33 6.94
N ASP A 133 9.00 0.30 8.28
CA ASP A 133 7.77 0.42 9.09
C ASP A 133 7.11 1.81 9.02
N ASN A 134 7.87 2.84 8.64
CA ASN A 134 7.33 4.17 8.37
C ASN A 134 6.61 4.24 7.02
N SER A 135 6.68 3.18 6.19
CA SER A 135 5.85 3.11 4.98
C SER A 135 4.38 3.06 5.36
N GLY A 136 3.53 3.70 4.55
CA GLY A 136 2.10 3.76 4.81
C GLY A 136 1.40 4.88 4.06
N SER A 137 0.10 4.97 4.29
CA SER A 137 -0.76 6.01 3.76
C SER A 137 -0.89 7.15 4.76
N TYR A 138 -0.37 8.31 4.42
CA TYR A 138 -0.41 9.51 5.26
C TYR A 138 -1.52 10.45 4.81
N SER A 139 -2.31 10.95 5.76
CA SER A 139 -3.29 12.01 5.52
C SER A 139 -3.08 13.14 6.51
N CYS A 140 -3.26 14.38 6.06
CA CYS A 140 -3.29 15.55 6.92
C CYS A 140 -4.74 15.96 7.14
N VAL A 141 -5.08 16.26 8.39
CA VAL A 141 -6.36 16.81 8.79
C VAL A 141 -6.13 18.25 9.25
N VAL A 142 -6.80 19.18 8.58
CA VAL A 142 -6.83 20.60 8.93
C VAL A 142 -8.15 20.88 9.64
N ASN A 143 -8.07 21.24 10.91
CA ASN A 143 -9.19 21.59 11.75
C ASN A 143 -9.26 23.12 11.88
N SER A 144 -10.38 23.68 11.45
CA SER A 144 -10.77 25.06 11.71
C SER A 144 -11.82 25.11 12.82
N THR A 145 -12.14 26.31 13.30
CA THR A 145 -13.17 26.52 14.35
C THR A 145 -14.56 25.99 13.95
N TYR A 146 -14.84 25.90 12.65
CA TYR A 146 -16.16 25.55 12.12
C TYR A 146 -16.18 24.23 11.33
N ASP A 147 -15.02 23.73 10.90
CA ASP A 147 -14.96 22.64 9.92
C ASP A 147 -13.67 21.82 10.06
N SER A 148 -13.72 20.56 9.61
CA SER A 148 -12.57 19.64 9.56
C SER A 148 -12.40 19.12 8.15
N CYS A 149 -11.16 19.13 7.68
CA CYS A 149 -10.83 18.94 6.28
C CYS A 149 -9.67 17.96 6.17
N GLU A 150 -9.91 16.76 5.64
CA GLU A 150 -8.87 15.75 5.43
C GLU A 150 -8.34 15.77 3.99
N SER A 151 -7.03 15.64 3.84
CA SER A 151 -6.38 15.49 2.54
C SER A 151 -6.63 14.09 1.96
N PRO A 152 -6.56 13.94 0.62
CA PRO A 152 -6.40 12.62 0.03
C PRO A 152 -5.18 11.89 0.62
N PRO A 153 -5.20 10.55 0.67
CA PRO A 153 -4.08 9.76 1.17
C PRO A 153 -2.83 9.94 0.30
N TYR A 154 -1.68 10.18 0.94
CA TYR A 154 -0.36 10.23 0.33
C TYR A 154 0.44 8.98 0.69
N SER A 155 0.76 8.16 -0.31
CA SER A 155 1.51 6.92 -0.10
C SER A 155 3.01 7.19 0.04
N VAL A 156 3.57 6.84 1.20
CA VAL A 156 5.01 6.84 1.45
C VAL A 156 5.50 5.40 1.38
N ILE A 157 6.44 5.14 0.48
CA ILE A 157 7.06 3.83 0.29
C ILE A 157 8.56 4.00 0.51
N ILE A 158 9.11 3.27 1.48
CA ILE A 158 10.53 3.34 1.83
C ILE A 158 11.25 2.12 1.26
N GLU A 159 12.27 2.37 0.44
CA GLU A 159 13.06 1.31 -0.18
C GLU A 159 14.15 0.79 0.75
N ASN A 160 14.17 -0.53 0.98
CA ASN A 160 15.24 -1.19 1.72
C ASN A 160 16.40 -1.57 0.78
N GLN A 161 17.39 -0.68 0.65
CA GLN A 161 18.56 -0.92 -0.17
C GLN A 161 19.40 -2.12 0.30
N SER A 162 19.45 -2.37 1.61
CA SER A 162 20.25 -3.45 2.20
C SER A 162 19.74 -4.82 1.75
N VAL A 163 18.43 -5.04 1.77
CA VAL A 163 17.81 -6.30 1.32
C VAL A 163 18.02 -6.50 -0.18
N ILE A 164 17.85 -5.45 -0.99
CA ILE A 164 18.05 -5.54 -2.44
C ILE A 164 19.49 -5.95 -2.78
N ILE A 165 20.48 -5.33 -2.14
CA ILE A 165 21.89 -5.67 -2.35
C ILE A 165 22.17 -7.12 -1.93
N LEU A 166 21.64 -7.58 -0.78
CA LEU A 166 21.81 -8.97 -0.34
C LEU A 166 21.21 -9.97 -1.32
N VAL A 167 20.02 -9.69 -1.87
CA VAL A 167 19.37 -10.54 -2.88
C VAL A 167 20.19 -10.60 -4.16
N ILE A 168 20.65 -9.45 -4.68
CA ILE A 168 21.46 -9.40 -5.91
C ILE A 168 22.81 -10.13 -5.72
N CYS A 169 23.49 -9.89 -4.59
CA CYS A 169 24.73 -10.59 -4.25
C CYS A 169 24.50 -12.10 -4.08
N GLY A 170 23.40 -12.50 -3.44
CA GLY A 170 23.05 -13.91 -3.29
C GLY A 170 22.78 -14.60 -4.63
N VAL A 171 21.95 -14.01 -5.49
CA VAL A 171 21.61 -14.58 -6.80
C VAL A 171 22.83 -14.64 -7.71
N SER A 172 23.66 -13.60 -7.73
CA SER A 172 24.90 -13.59 -8.52
C SER A 172 25.89 -14.64 -8.04
N ALA A 173 26.08 -14.82 -6.73
CA ALA A 173 26.94 -15.86 -6.18
C ALA A 173 26.44 -17.27 -6.55
N LEU A 174 25.13 -17.53 -6.42
CA LEU A 174 24.53 -18.82 -6.79
C LEU A 174 24.70 -19.11 -8.28
N LEU A 175 24.50 -18.11 -9.14
CA LEU A 175 24.69 -18.24 -10.58
C LEU A 175 26.14 -18.59 -10.93
N LEU A 176 27.11 -17.91 -10.30
CA LEU A 176 28.54 -18.18 -10.50
C LEU A 176 28.91 -19.59 -10.03
N ILE A 177 28.39 -20.04 -8.89
CA ILE A 177 28.61 -21.41 -8.38
C ILE A 177 28.05 -22.45 -9.36
N LEU A 178 26.86 -22.23 -9.91
CA LEU A 178 26.27 -23.12 -10.91
C LEU A 178 27.09 -23.16 -12.20
N ILE A 179 27.54 -22.00 -12.71
CA ILE A 179 28.39 -21.91 -13.90
C ILE A 179 29.72 -22.64 -13.66
N MET A 180 30.37 -22.41 -12.51
CA MET A 180 31.60 -23.12 -12.16
C MET A 180 31.36 -24.62 -11.99
N GLY A 181 30.25 -25.04 -11.38
CA GLY A 181 29.89 -26.45 -11.22
C GLY A 181 29.67 -27.16 -12.56
N LEU A 182 28.98 -26.52 -13.50
CA LEU A 182 28.80 -27.02 -14.88
C LEU A 182 30.14 -27.06 -15.62
N ALA A 183 30.98 -26.02 -15.49
CA ALA A 183 32.30 -25.98 -16.10
C ALA A 183 33.23 -27.07 -15.54
N MET A 184 33.20 -27.32 -14.23
CA MET A 184 33.95 -28.40 -13.58
C MET A 184 33.46 -29.76 -14.05
N LYS A 185 32.14 -30.01 -14.09
CA LYS A 185 31.59 -31.27 -14.63
C LYS A 185 31.96 -31.48 -16.09
N PHE A 186 31.92 -30.42 -16.90
CA PHE A 186 32.32 -30.49 -18.30
C PHE A 186 33.82 -30.81 -18.45
N LYS A 187 34.68 -30.16 -17.65
CA LYS A 187 36.13 -30.46 -17.62
C LYS A 187 36.38 -31.90 -17.18
N LEU A 188 35.76 -32.36 -16.09
CA LEU A 188 35.88 -33.74 -15.60
C LEU A 188 35.44 -34.77 -16.64
N LYS A 189 34.31 -34.53 -17.32
CA LYS A 189 33.84 -35.42 -18.38
C LYS A 189 34.81 -35.45 -19.56
N ARG A 190 35.26 -34.28 -20.01
CA ARG A 190 36.25 -34.15 -21.08
C ARG A 190 37.57 -34.85 -20.75
N ASP A 191 38.03 -34.75 -19.51
CA ASP A 191 39.28 -35.39 -19.08
C ASP A 191 39.09 -36.91 -18.93
N ASN A 192 37.93 -37.37 -18.44
CA ASN A 192 37.58 -38.79 -18.42
C ASN A 192 37.55 -39.41 -19.82
N ASP A 193 36.98 -38.71 -20.80
CA ASP A 193 36.97 -39.16 -22.20
C ASP A 193 38.41 -39.28 -22.75
N LYS A 194 39.28 -38.31 -22.46
CA LYS A 194 40.71 -38.39 -22.77
C LYS A 194 41.42 -39.56 -22.08
N HIS A 195 41.13 -39.82 -20.81
CA HIS A 195 41.71 -40.95 -20.07
C HIS A 195 41.24 -42.30 -20.61
N LYS A 196 39.98 -42.40 -21.06
CA LYS A 196 39.43 -43.60 -21.68
C LYS A 196 40.16 -43.95 -22.97
N GLU A 197 40.43 -42.96 -23.83
CA GLU A 197 41.22 -43.18 -25.06
C GLU A 197 42.67 -43.58 -24.78
N ARG A 198 43.32 -42.94 -23.78
CA ARG A 198 44.67 -43.34 -23.33
C ARG A 198 44.73 -44.78 -22.81
N ARG A 199 43.69 -45.28 -22.15
CA ARG A 199 43.62 -46.68 -21.67
C ARG A 199 43.47 -47.67 -22.83
N LYS A 200 42.65 -47.36 -23.84
CA LYS A 200 42.46 -48.23 -25.03
C LYS A 200 43.77 -48.42 -25.81
N GLN A 201 44.56 -47.36 -25.99
CA GLN A 201 45.84 -47.44 -26.71
C GLN A 201 46.89 -48.33 -26.03
N ARG A 202 46.93 -48.39 -24.69
CA ARG A 202 47.88 -49.27 -23.96
C ARG A 202 47.58 -50.76 -24.10
N VAL A 203 46.31 -51.13 -24.26
CA VAL A 203 45.91 -52.55 -24.41
C VAL A 203 46.31 -53.09 -25.79
N GLN A 204 46.26 -52.26 -26.84
CA GLN A 204 46.69 -52.66 -28.19
C GLN A 204 48.22 -52.68 -28.36
N GLY A 205 48.97 -51.83 -27.65
CA GLY A 205 50.45 -51.84 -27.71
C GLY A 205 51.12 -53.02 -26.98
N GLY A 206 50.41 -53.70 -26.07
CA GLY A 206 50.93 -54.82 -25.29
C GLY A 206 51.00 -56.17 -26.01
N GLN A 207 50.49 -56.28 -27.24
CA GLN A 207 50.41 -57.54 -28.00
C GLN A 207 51.36 -57.61 -29.22
N SER A 208 52.22 -56.61 -29.43
CA SER A 208 53.16 -56.55 -30.56
C SER A 208 54.65 -56.74 -30.19
N GLY A 209 54.96 -57.13 -28.95
CA GLY A 209 56.32 -57.52 -28.56
C GLY A 209 56.53 -59.03 -28.69
N SER A 210 56.81 -59.52 -29.89
CA SER A 210 57.29 -60.90 -30.09
C SER A 210 58.74 -61.06 -29.59
N PRO A 211 59.17 -62.28 -29.18
CA PRO A 211 60.37 -62.47 -28.38
C PRO A 211 61.65 -62.27 -29.21
N ALA A 212 62.64 -61.62 -28.56
CA ALA A 212 63.99 -61.46 -29.09
C ALA A 212 64.54 -62.82 -29.55
N GLN A 213 64.76 -62.96 -30.86
CA GLN A 213 65.52 -64.08 -31.40
C GLN A 213 66.97 -63.99 -30.94
N PHE A 214 67.36 -64.95 -30.11
CA PHE A 214 68.72 -65.22 -29.72
C PHE A 214 69.44 -65.86 -30.92
N ALA A 215 70.19 -65.08 -31.69
CA ALA A 215 71.08 -65.61 -32.72
C ALA A 215 72.48 -65.78 -32.10
N SER A 216 72.78 -67.02 -31.69
CA SER A 216 74.15 -67.49 -31.52
C SER A 216 74.82 -67.69 -32.88
N ARG A 217 76.17 -67.70 -32.88
CA ARG A 217 77.13 -68.44 -33.75
C ARG A 217 78.22 -67.51 -34.33
N GLU A 218 79.46 -67.54 -33.78
CA GLU A 218 80.68 -68.28 -34.24
C GLU A 218 81.18 -67.78 -35.61
N SER A 219 82.46 -67.65 -35.94
CA SER A 219 83.76 -67.88 -35.30
C SER A 219 84.80 -67.10 -36.10
#